data_AF-A0A131ZXM4-F1
#
_entry.id   AF-A0A131ZXM4-F1
#
_cell.length_a   1.000
_cell.length_b   1.000
_cell.length_c   1.000
_cell.angle_alpha   90.00
_cell.angle_beta   90.00
_cell.angle_gamma   90.00
#
_symmetry.space_group_name_H-M   'P 1'
#
loop_
_entity.id
_entity.type
_entity.pdbx_description
1 polymer ?
#
loop_
_entity_poly.entity_id
_entity_poly.type
_entity_poly.pdbx_seq_one_letter_code
_entity_poly.pdbx_strand_id
1 'polypeptide(L)'
;MPNNRDNSDDNDVNEQRELNRIKSPESIDSSHQDIFFLETNEKQSNVENKSIECDNGRSTRHSTIDQPSPRSKKSTLNSSTNQLPKFGITPPNYISLDEIMKTANEMNRLALVNEIVLDKDFKLERRSTDPNRLESVIRETMKKAFWDIVAEEFNQNPPNYRQAITLMTEIKETLLLFLMPQHSQLKNAIEETLDIELIEQKITNEIFEFKDYAKFVLSVCGRLCCPARDEMISKLNEITDTIPLIRNL
;
A
#
# COMPACT_ATOMS: atom_id res chain seq x y z
N MET A 1 22.07 -61.28 57.15
CA MET A 1 22.05 -60.01 57.91
C MET A 1 23.18 -59.14 57.37
N PRO A 2 22.99 -57.84 57.05
CA PRO A 2 21.94 -57.14 56.30
C PRO A 2 22.48 -56.70 54.90
N ASN A 3 21.68 -56.60 53.84
CA ASN A 3 20.81 -55.48 53.40
C ASN A 3 21.53 -54.13 53.19
N ASN A 4 21.73 -53.77 51.91
CA ASN A 4 21.72 -52.39 51.42
C ASN A 4 20.94 -52.38 50.09
N ARG A 5 19.64 -52.09 50.20
CA ARG A 5 18.88 -51.36 49.18
C ARG A 5 19.06 -49.90 49.54
N ASP A 6 19.40 -49.05 48.59
CA ASP A 6 18.81 -47.71 48.48
C ASP A 6 19.32 -46.97 47.24
N ASN A 7 18.34 -46.64 46.40
CA ASN A 7 18.14 -45.36 45.73
C ASN A 7 19.06 -44.99 44.55
N SER A 8 18.57 -45.27 43.35
CA SER A 8 19.00 -44.63 42.10
C SER A 8 17.82 -44.51 41.12
N ASP A 9 16.66 -43.99 41.56
CA ASP A 9 15.46 -43.89 40.69
C ASP A 9 14.62 -42.61 40.87
N ASP A 10 15.16 -41.51 41.40
CA ASP A 10 14.37 -40.29 41.66
C ASP A 10 14.83 -39.01 40.91
N ASN A 11 15.66 -39.12 39.87
CA ASN A 11 16.08 -37.94 39.10
C ASN A 11 15.43 -37.75 37.72
N ASP A 12 14.58 -38.68 37.26
CA ASP A 12 14.00 -38.59 35.91
C ASP A 12 12.58 -37.98 35.88
N VAL A 13 11.97 -37.75 37.05
CA VAL A 13 10.58 -37.23 37.14
C VAL A 13 10.54 -35.70 37.23
N ASN A 14 11.65 -35.04 37.57
CA ASN A 14 11.66 -33.58 37.75
C ASN A 14 12.07 -32.80 36.49
N GLU A 15 12.69 -33.45 35.49
CA GLU A 15 13.08 -32.79 34.23
C GLU A 15 11.92 -32.77 33.21
N GLN A 16 10.94 -33.69 33.36
CA GLN A 16 9.74 -33.75 32.50
C GLN A 16 8.60 -32.81 32.96
N ARG A 17 8.73 -32.17 34.13
CA ARG A 17 7.78 -31.15 34.62
C ARG A 17 8.09 -29.73 34.16
N GLU A 18 9.33 -29.45 33.76
CA GLU A 18 9.73 -28.14 33.20
C GLU A 18 9.34 -28.00 31.71
N LEU A 19 9.29 -29.10 30.94
CA LEU A 19 8.95 -29.07 29.50
C LEU A 19 7.44 -28.99 29.20
N ASN A 20 6.58 -29.11 30.22
CA ASN A 20 5.12 -29.03 30.07
C ASN A 20 4.51 -27.70 30.57
N ARG A 21 5.34 -26.72 30.94
CA ARG A 21 4.88 -25.36 31.31
C ARG A 21 4.80 -24.39 30.12
N ILE A 22 5.00 -24.86 28.89
CA ILE A 22 4.82 -24.05 27.68
C ILE A 22 3.75 -24.70 26.80
N LYS A 23 2.54 -24.86 27.35
CA LYS A 23 1.35 -25.16 26.56
C LYS A 23 0.08 -24.74 27.28
N SER A 24 -0.25 -23.45 27.14
CA SER A 24 -1.64 -23.01 27.05
C SER A 24 -1.72 -21.79 26.12
N PRO A 25 -2.79 -21.68 25.32
CA PRO A 25 -2.87 -20.75 24.20
C PRO A 25 -3.31 -19.37 24.70
N GLU A 26 -2.42 -18.39 24.60
CA GLU A 26 -2.85 -16.99 24.65
C GLU A 26 -3.56 -16.66 23.34
N SER A 27 -4.80 -16.22 23.50
CA SER A 27 -5.67 -15.65 22.49
C SER A 27 -4.93 -14.57 21.70
N ILE A 28 -4.66 -14.82 20.43
CA ILE A 28 -4.22 -13.79 19.50
C ILE A 28 -5.44 -12.91 19.20
N ASP A 29 -5.49 -11.77 19.87
CA ASP A 29 -6.36 -10.67 19.53
C ASP A 29 -6.10 -10.25 18.08
N SER A 30 -7.17 -10.25 17.30
CA SER A 30 -7.23 -9.86 15.91
C SER A 30 -7.18 -8.33 15.82
N SER A 31 -6.02 -7.74 16.04
CA SER A 31 -5.85 -6.29 15.87
C SER A 31 -4.38 -5.87 15.76
N HIS A 32 -3.65 -6.42 14.78
CA HIS A 32 -2.38 -5.82 14.34
C HIS A 32 -2.19 -6.00 12.82
N GLN A 33 -3.05 -5.35 12.05
CA GLN A 33 -2.74 -4.90 10.70
C GLN A 33 -2.64 -3.38 10.73
N ASP A 34 -1.56 -2.86 11.32
CA ASP A 34 -1.23 -1.44 11.26
C ASP A 34 0.30 -1.29 11.24
N ILE A 35 0.91 -1.58 10.09
CA ILE A 35 2.21 -0.99 9.72
C ILE A 35 1.95 -0.05 8.55
N PHE A 36 1.22 1.04 8.84
CA PHE A 36 1.26 2.28 8.07
C PHE A 36 0.90 3.46 8.97
N PHE A 37 1.73 3.71 9.99
CA PHE A 37 1.57 4.90 10.83
C PHE A 37 2.21 6.10 10.12
N LEU A 38 1.39 6.94 9.49
CA LEU A 38 1.76 8.33 9.17
C LEU A 38 1.69 9.11 10.48
N GLU A 39 2.83 9.20 11.16
CA GLU A 39 3.03 10.07 12.31
C GLU A 39 2.92 11.54 11.84
N THR A 40 1.77 12.16 12.09
CA THR A 40 1.60 13.60 11.92
C THR A 40 2.31 14.31 13.08
N ASN A 41 3.52 14.80 12.83
CA ASN A 41 4.18 15.75 13.72
C ASN A 41 3.41 17.07 13.72
N GLU A 42 2.65 17.34 14.78
CA GLU A 42 2.20 18.69 15.11
C GLU A 42 3.43 19.53 15.48
N LYS A 43 3.88 20.38 14.54
CA LYS A 43 4.68 21.55 14.88
C LYS A 43 3.72 22.68 15.17
N GLN A 44 3.64 23.08 16.43
CA GLN A 44 2.99 24.32 16.87
C GLN A 44 3.61 25.51 16.12
N SER A 45 2.89 26.03 15.12
CA SER A 45 3.12 27.38 14.61
C SER A 45 2.29 28.34 15.45
N ASN A 46 2.99 29.15 16.23
CA ASN A 46 2.49 30.26 17.01
C ASN A 46 1.89 31.31 16.04
N VAL A 47 0.56 31.46 16.02
CA VAL A 47 -0.11 32.55 15.28
C VAL A 47 -0.70 33.50 16.31
N GLU A 48 -0.13 34.70 16.37
CA GLU A 48 -0.67 35.84 17.12
C GLU A 48 -2.14 36.09 16.73
N ASN A 49 -3.02 36.04 17.73
CA ASN A 49 -4.42 36.40 17.60
C ASN A 49 -4.54 37.88 17.22
N LYS A 50 -4.80 38.16 15.94
CA LYS A 50 -5.34 39.45 15.52
C LYS A 50 -6.83 39.29 15.25
N SER A 51 -7.62 39.65 16.24
CA SER A 51 -9.08 39.74 16.17
C SER A 51 -9.50 40.57 14.95
N ILE A 52 -10.28 39.99 14.04
CA ILE A 52 -10.95 40.73 12.96
C ILE A 52 -12.37 41.03 13.45
N GLU A 53 -12.60 42.29 13.80
CA GLU A 53 -13.94 42.86 13.92
C GLU A 53 -14.64 42.81 12.56
N CYS A 54 -15.83 42.20 12.53
CA CYS A 54 -16.72 42.24 11.38
C CYS A 54 -17.54 43.54 11.39
N ASP A 55 -17.08 44.53 10.63
CA ASP A 55 -17.86 45.75 10.39
C ASP A 55 -18.70 45.61 9.11
N ASN A 56 -19.98 45.93 9.24
CA ASN A 56 -21.03 45.67 8.26
C ASN A 56 -21.33 46.99 7.51
N GLY A 57 -20.66 47.21 6.38
CA GLY A 57 -20.73 48.45 5.59
C GLY A 57 -21.19 48.25 4.15
N ARG A 58 -22.41 48.71 3.86
CA ARG A 58 -23.19 48.65 2.61
C ARG A 58 -22.54 49.40 1.40
N SER A 59 -22.62 48.80 0.20
CA SER A 59 -23.27 49.34 -1.02
C SER A 59 -22.52 49.17 -2.37
N THR A 60 -23.20 48.50 -3.32
CA THR A 60 -23.18 48.64 -4.79
C THR A 60 -21.89 48.39 -5.60
N ARG A 61 -21.94 47.42 -6.54
CA ARG A 61 -22.08 47.68 -8.01
C ARG A 61 -22.21 46.37 -8.82
N HIS A 62 -22.91 46.53 -9.93
CA HIS A 62 -23.33 45.56 -10.95
C HIS A 62 -22.15 44.92 -11.71
N SER A 63 -22.28 43.65 -12.10
CA SER A 63 -22.02 43.18 -13.48
C SER A 63 -22.49 41.74 -13.72
N THR A 64 -23.25 41.59 -14.81
CA THR A 64 -23.90 40.43 -15.42
C THR A 64 -22.92 39.40 -15.98
N ILE A 65 -23.18 38.10 -15.78
CA ILE A 65 -22.86 37.03 -16.73
C ILE A 65 -23.97 35.96 -16.68
N ASP A 66 -24.59 35.74 -17.85
CA ASP A 66 -25.63 34.73 -18.16
C ASP A 66 -25.13 33.29 -18.02
N GLN A 67 -26.02 32.35 -17.67
CA GLN A 67 -26.05 30.94 -18.15
C GLN A 67 -27.39 30.24 -17.77
N PRO A 68 -27.79 29.16 -18.48
CA PRO A 68 -29.18 28.89 -18.86
C PRO A 68 -29.98 27.96 -17.93
N SER A 69 -31.30 28.07 -18.07
CA SER A 69 -32.34 27.31 -17.36
C SER A 69 -32.50 25.86 -17.86
N PRO A 70 -32.77 24.89 -16.98
CA PRO A 70 -33.55 23.71 -17.31
C PRO A 70 -35.00 23.83 -16.83
N ARG A 71 -35.88 23.49 -17.76
CA ARG A 71 -37.34 23.51 -17.75
C ARG A 71 -37.93 22.43 -16.83
N SER A 72 -38.64 22.84 -15.77
CA SER A 72 -39.43 21.93 -14.92
C SER A 72 -40.93 22.05 -15.20
N LYS A 73 -41.57 20.88 -15.22
CA LYS A 73 -42.93 20.60 -15.68
C LYS A 73 -44.00 21.21 -14.77
N LYS A 74 -45.07 21.72 -15.38
CA LYS A 74 -46.30 22.21 -14.75
C LYS A 74 -47.00 21.09 -13.97
N SER A 75 -47.34 21.34 -12.70
CA SER A 75 -48.51 20.73 -12.07
C SER A 75 -49.41 21.84 -11.53
N THR A 76 -50.64 21.83 -12.04
CA THR A 76 -51.75 22.71 -11.68
C THR A 76 -52.28 22.32 -10.31
N LEU A 77 -52.31 23.23 -9.35
CA LEU A 77 -53.22 23.18 -8.21
C LEU A 77 -53.74 24.59 -7.91
N ASN A 78 -55.04 24.74 -8.10
CA ASN A 78 -55.81 25.94 -7.79
C ASN A 78 -56.21 25.85 -6.32
N SER A 79 -55.94 26.88 -5.51
CA SER A 79 -56.87 27.33 -4.47
C SER A 79 -56.41 28.68 -3.91
N SER A 80 -57.21 29.71 -4.17
CA SER A 80 -57.04 31.07 -3.68
C SER A 80 -57.26 31.11 -2.17
N THR A 81 -56.20 31.37 -1.40
CA THR A 81 -56.30 31.95 -0.06
C THR A 81 -55.16 32.94 0.13
N ASN A 82 -55.52 34.21 0.32
CA ASN A 82 -54.60 35.31 0.59
C ASN A 82 -53.77 34.99 1.84
N GLN A 83 -52.47 34.69 1.67
CA GLN A 83 -51.50 34.72 2.75
C GLN A 83 -50.19 35.33 2.22
N LEU A 84 -49.67 36.30 3.00
CA LEU A 84 -48.34 36.92 2.90
C LEU A 84 -47.25 35.90 2.48
N PRO A 85 -46.19 36.31 1.76
CA PRO A 85 -45.04 35.44 1.52
C PRO A 85 -44.45 35.03 2.87
N LYS A 86 -44.69 33.79 3.27
CA LYS A 86 -43.91 33.14 4.32
C LYS A 86 -42.50 33.07 3.74
N PHE A 87 -41.64 34.00 4.15
CA PHE A 87 -40.20 33.80 4.06
C PHE A 87 -39.94 32.43 4.68
N GLY A 88 -39.64 31.45 3.84
CA GLY A 88 -39.37 30.08 4.24
C GLY A 88 -38.07 30.07 4.99
N ILE A 89 -38.13 30.38 6.29
CA ILE A 89 -37.09 29.99 7.22
C ILE A 89 -37.27 28.48 7.33
N THR A 90 -36.44 27.74 6.59
CA THR A 90 -36.28 26.30 6.81
C THR A 90 -36.07 26.07 8.31
N PRO A 91 -36.68 25.04 8.92
CA PRO A 91 -36.47 24.75 10.33
C PRO A 91 -34.96 24.73 10.63
N PRO A 92 -34.51 25.28 11.78
CA PRO A 92 -33.11 25.22 12.15
C PRO A 92 -32.72 23.74 12.26
N ASN A 93 -31.97 23.25 11.28
CA ASN A 93 -31.31 21.96 11.39
C ASN A 93 -30.21 22.13 12.43
N TYR A 94 -30.37 21.47 13.57
CA TYR A 94 -29.34 21.39 14.58
C TYR A 94 -28.23 20.48 14.05
N ILE A 95 -27.13 21.10 13.66
CA ILE A 95 -25.90 20.42 13.24
C ILE A 95 -25.20 19.97 14.54
N SER A 96 -24.80 18.70 14.63
CA SER A 96 -24.05 18.23 15.79
C SER A 96 -22.64 18.80 15.78
N LEU A 97 -22.00 18.89 16.95
CA LEU A 97 -20.60 19.33 17.03
C LEU A 97 -19.68 18.46 16.16
N ASP A 98 -19.93 17.15 16.13
CA ASP A 98 -19.18 16.20 15.29
C ASP A 98 -19.31 16.53 13.81
N GLU A 99 -20.50 16.94 13.36
CA GLU A 99 -20.75 17.33 11.98
C GLU A 99 -20.06 18.66 11.64
N ILE A 100 -19.97 19.60 12.58
CA ILE A 100 -19.19 20.83 12.42
C ILE A 100 -17.70 20.51 12.29
N MET A 101 -17.14 19.68 13.17
CA MET A 101 -15.72 19.29 13.12
C MET A 101 -15.40 18.54 11.83
N LYS A 102 -16.26 17.63 11.40
CA LYS A 102 -16.11 16.92 10.13
C LYS A 102 -16.12 17.89 8.95
N THR A 103 -17.08 18.82 8.93
CA THR A 103 -17.19 19.83 7.87
C THR A 103 -15.95 20.74 7.84
N ALA A 104 -15.42 21.15 8.99
CA ALA A 104 -14.19 21.95 9.06
C ALA A 104 -12.99 21.21 8.44
N ASN A 105 -12.85 19.90 8.70
CA ASN A 105 -11.82 19.09 8.08
C ASN A 105 -11.99 18.97 6.56
N GLU A 106 -13.23 18.78 6.09
CA GLU A 106 -13.54 18.74 4.65
C GLU A 106 -13.28 20.09 3.95
N MET A 107 -13.55 21.22 4.62
CA MET A 107 -13.21 22.54 4.11
C MET A 107 -11.70 22.75 4.03
N ASN A 108 -10.94 22.26 5.01
CA ASN A 108 -9.48 22.30 4.98
C ASN A 108 -8.91 21.44 3.83
N ARG A 109 -9.46 20.22 3.64
CA ARG A 109 -9.14 19.36 2.49
C ARG A 109 -9.44 20.05 1.16
N LEU A 110 -10.60 20.70 1.05
CA LEU A 110 -10.99 21.42 -0.17
C LEU A 110 -10.09 22.62 -0.45
N ALA A 111 -9.73 23.37 0.60
CA ALA A 111 -8.78 24.47 0.49
C ALA A 111 -7.41 23.99 -0.01
N LEU A 112 -6.90 22.89 0.53
CA LEU A 112 -5.66 22.25 0.08
C LEU A 112 -5.77 21.79 -1.38
N VAL A 113 -6.87 21.12 -1.77
CA VAL A 113 -7.08 20.68 -3.16
C VAL A 113 -7.07 21.88 -4.11
N ASN A 114 -7.73 22.98 -3.72
CA ASN A 114 -7.75 24.19 -4.52
C ASN A 114 -6.35 24.80 -4.66
N GLU A 115 -5.54 24.80 -3.60
CA GLU A 115 -4.15 25.24 -3.63
C GLU A 115 -3.29 24.39 -4.58
N ILE A 116 -3.39 23.05 -4.47
CA ILE A 116 -2.67 22.10 -5.34
C ILE A 116 -3.07 22.27 -6.82
N VAL A 117 -4.36 22.52 -7.10
CA VAL A 117 -4.86 22.70 -8.47
C VAL A 117 -4.38 24.03 -9.07
N LEU A 118 -4.29 25.09 -8.26
CA LEU A 118 -3.86 26.41 -8.71
C LEU A 118 -2.35 26.50 -8.87
N ASP A 119 -1.58 25.79 -8.05
CA ASP A 119 -0.14 25.71 -8.16
C ASP A 119 0.29 24.68 -9.23
N LYS A 120 0.58 25.18 -10.43
CA LYS A 120 1.03 24.36 -11.58
C LYS A 120 2.42 23.75 -11.38
N ASP A 121 3.20 24.31 -10.46
CA ASP A 121 4.54 23.83 -10.14
C ASP A 121 4.56 22.96 -8.88
N PHE A 122 3.39 22.69 -8.29
CA PHE A 122 3.25 21.79 -7.17
C PHE A 122 3.83 20.42 -7.50
N LYS A 123 4.86 20.03 -6.73
CA LYS A 123 5.53 18.74 -6.85
C LYS A 123 5.59 18.10 -5.49
N LEU A 124 5.11 16.87 -5.40
CA LEU A 124 5.39 16.04 -4.23
C LEU A 124 6.87 15.68 -4.25
N GLU A 125 7.64 16.25 -3.32
CA GLU A 125 9.02 15.87 -3.15
C GLU A 125 9.09 14.40 -2.72
N ARG A 126 9.81 13.60 -3.50
CA ARG A 126 10.17 12.26 -3.05
C ARG A 126 11.06 12.45 -1.83
N ARG A 127 10.68 11.84 -0.69
CA ARG A 127 11.49 11.81 0.54
C ARG A 127 12.95 11.54 0.16
N SER A 128 13.84 12.50 0.47
CA SER A 128 15.25 12.37 0.14
C SER A 128 15.81 11.16 0.89
N THR A 129 16.24 10.15 0.14
CA THR A 129 17.00 9.03 0.70
C THR A 129 18.45 9.50 0.81
N ASP A 130 18.75 10.29 1.83
CA ASP A 130 20.15 10.64 2.12
C ASP A 130 20.94 9.34 2.32
N PRO A 131 21.99 9.08 1.52
CA PRO A 131 22.72 7.81 1.58
C PRO A 131 23.43 7.62 2.93
N ASN A 132 23.82 8.71 3.58
CA ASN A 132 24.44 8.69 4.91
C ASN A 132 23.44 8.61 6.07
N ARG A 133 22.12 8.62 5.79
CA ARG A 133 21.13 8.38 6.83
C ARG A 133 21.17 6.91 7.21
N LEU A 134 21.18 6.64 8.52
CA LEU A 134 21.25 5.28 9.07
C LEU A 134 20.23 4.32 8.42
N GLU A 135 19.00 4.78 8.22
CA GLU A 135 17.94 4.00 7.55
C GLU A 135 18.34 3.54 6.13
N SER A 136 18.93 4.43 5.33
CA SER A 136 19.38 4.12 3.97
C SER A 136 20.49 3.07 3.98
N VAL A 137 21.47 3.23 4.88
CA VAL A 137 22.59 2.29 5.04
C VAL A 137 22.10 0.90 5.46
N ILE A 138 21.18 0.83 6.43
CA ILE A 138 20.59 -0.45 6.87
C ILE A 138 19.84 -1.10 5.71
N ARG A 139 18.99 -0.33 5.00
CA ARG A 139 18.21 -0.81 3.86
C ARG A 139 19.11 -1.34 2.74
N GLU A 140 20.17 -0.62 2.39
CA GLU A 140 21.12 -1.03 1.35
C GLU A 140 21.92 -2.27 1.78
N THR A 141 22.38 -2.31 3.03
CA THR A 141 23.11 -3.46 3.58
C THR A 141 22.25 -4.72 3.59
N MET A 142 20.98 -4.62 4.00
CA MET A 142 20.05 -5.75 3.97
C MET A 142 19.78 -6.24 2.54
N LYS A 143 19.52 -5.32 1.60
CA LYS A 143 19.34 -5.67 0.19
C LYS A 143 20.59 -6.35 -0.37
N LYS A 144 21.77 -5.83 -0.03
CA LYS A 144 23.03 -6.42 -0.46
C LYS A 144 23.19 -7.83 0.10
N ALA A 145 23.00 -8.02 1.40
CA ALA A 145 23.10 -9.33 2.05
C ALA A 145 22.16 -10.37 1.41
N PHE A 146 20.93 -9.96 1.07
CA PHE A 146 20.00 -10.81 0.33
C PHE A 146 20.56 -11.26 -1.02
N TRP A 147 21.04 -10.31 -1.85
CA TRP A 147 21.59 -10.65 -3.17
C TRP A 147 22.90 -11.42 -3.09
N ASP A 148 23.70 -11.20 -2.04
CA ASP A 148 24.92 -11.97 -1.78
C ASP A 148 24.56 -13.46 -1.53
N ILE A 149 23.48 -13.74 -0.77
CA ILE A 149 22.97 -15.10 -0.57
C ILE A 149 22.47 -15.71 -1.88
N VAL A 150 21.68 -14.97 -2.69
CA VAL A 150 21.21 -15.47 -4.00
C VAL A 150 22.38 -15.80 -4.91
N ALA A 151 23.39 -14.93 -4.96
CA ALA A 151 24.59 -15.16 -5.77
C ALA A 151 25.37 -16.38 -5.28
N GLU A 152 25.47 -16.59 -3.96
CA GLU A 152 26.10 -17.77 -3.37
C GLU A 152 25.35 -19.04 -3.75
N GLU A 153 24.01 -19.08 -3.61
CA GLU A 153 23.17 -20.24 -3.96
C GLU A 153 23.34 -20.65 -5.44
N PHE A 154 23.42 -19.68 -6.37
CA PHE A 154 23.60 -19.95 -7.81
C PHE A 154 25.02 -20.41 -8.17
N ASN A 155 26.03 -20.03 -7.39
CA ASN A 155 27.43 -20.41 -7.64
C ASN A 155 27.83 -21.75 -7.00
N GLN A 156 26.93 -22.37 -6.20
CA GLN A 156 27.15 -23.71 -5.65
C GLN A 156 27.13 -24.79 -6.75
N ASN A 157 27.77 -25.93 -6.48
CA ASN A 157 27.79 -27.09 -7.36
C ASN A 157 27.30 -28.33 -6.57
N PRO A 158 26.06 -28.83 -6.77
CA PRO A 158 25.03 -28.33 -7.71
C PRO A 158 24.41 -26.99 -7.25
N PRO A 159 23.83 -26.18 -8.16
CA PRO A 159 23.21 -24.92 -7.81
C PRO A 159 21.99 -25.13 -6.91
N ASN A 160 21.84 -24.29 -5.89
CA ASN A 160 20.64 -24.25 -5.08
C ASN A 160 19.71 -23.15 -5.61
N TYR A 161 18.43 -23.46 -5.79
CA TYR A 161 17.44 -22.52 -6.35
C TYR A 161 16.37 -22.11 -5.34
N ARG A 162 16.56 -22.39 -4.04
CA ARG A 162 15.57 -22.08 -3.00
C ARG A 162 15.14 -20.61 -3.04
N GLN A 163 16.10 -19.69 -3.06
CA GLN A 163 15.77 -18.26 -3.07
C GLN A 163 15.16 -17.82 -4.40
N ALA A 164 15.54 -18.44 -5.52
CA ALA A 164 14.93 -18.18 -6.83
C ALA A 164 13.46 -18.62 -6.89
N ILE A 165 13.12 -19.79 -6.33
CA ILE A 165 11.74 -20.28 -6.27
C ILE A 165 10.88 -19.30 -5.46
N THR A 166 11.36 -18.86 -4.29
CA THR A 166 10.66 -17.84 -3.49
C THR A 166 10.40 -16.56 -4.27
N LEU A 167 11.42 -16.04 -4.98
CA LEU A 167 11.27 -14.86 -5.82
C LEU A 167 10.26 -15.05 -6.95
N MET A 168 10.24 -16.22 -7.60
CA MET A 168 9.25 -16.52 -8.64
C MET A 168 7.83 -16.56 -8.10
N THR A 169 7.62 -17.10 -6.90
CA THR A 169 6.33 -17.08 -6.22
C THR A 169 5.88 -15.64 -5.91
N GLU A 170 6.76 -14.83 -5.32
CA GLU A 170 6.45 -13.43 -5.02
C GLU A 170 6.14 -12.61 -6.28
N ILE A 171 6.89 -12.82 -7.36
CA ILE A 171 6.63 -12.16 -8.65
C ILE A 171 5.30 -12.61 -9.23
N LYS A 172 4.97 -13.91 -9.21
CA LYS A 172 3.68 -14.43 -9.67
C LYS A 172 2.53 -13.75 -8.92
N GLU A 173 2.57 -13.76 -7.60
CA GLU A 173 1.53 -13.16 -6.76
C GLU A 173 1.40 -11.66 -7.04
N THR A 174 2.53 -10.95 -7.11
CA THR A 174 2.56 -9.52 -7.41
C THR A 174 1.95 -9.21 -8.77
N LEU A 175 2.31 -9.96 -9.82
CA LEU A 175 1.75 -9.79 -11.16
C LEU A 175 0.23 -10.02 -11.15
N LEU A 176 -0.25 -11.05 -10.46
CA LEU A 176 -1.67 -11.34 -10.34
C LEU A 176 -2.44 -10.23 -9.61
N LEU A 177 -1.83 -9.60 -8.60
CA LEU A 177 -2.43 -8.46 -7.89
C LEU A 177 -2.63 -7.23 -8.79
N PHE A 178 -1.76 -7.04 -9.80
CA PHE A 178 -1.89 -5.94 -10.76
C PHE A 178 -2.95 -6.19 -11.85
N LEU A 179 -3.44 -7.41 -12.00
CA LEU A 179 -4.44 -7.73 -13.02
C LEU A 179 -5.85 -7.35 -12.55
N MET A 180 -6.58 -6.63 -13.42
CA MET A 180 -8.02 -6.48 -13.24
C MET A 180 -8.75 -7.79 -13.57
N PRO A 181 -9.93 -8.07 -12.99
CA PRO A 181 -10.68 -9.31 -13.20
C PRO A 181 -10.98 -9.63 -14.67
N GLN A 182 -10.99 -8.62 -15.55
CA GLN A 182 -11.26 -8.77 -16.98
C GLN A 182 -10.09 -9.38 -17.76
N HIS A 183 -8.86 -9.38 -17.22
CA HIS A 183 -7.66 -9.91 -17.89
C HIS A 183 -7.51 -11.43 -17.75
N SER A 184 -8.57 -12.20 -18.02
CA SER A 184 -8.57 -13.66 -17.84
C SER A 184 -7.50 -14.38 -18.65
N GLN A 185 -7.25 -13.96 -19.88
CA GLN A 185 -6.21 -14.57 -20.73
C GLN A 185 -4.80 -14.35 -20.18
N LEU A 186 -4.50 -13.13 -19.74
CA LEU A 186 -3.19 -12.78 -19.19
C LEU A 186 -2.97 -13.46 -17.84
N LYS A 187 -4.02 -13.54 -17.02
CA LYS A 187 -4.02 -14.29 -15.77
C LYS A 187 -3.69 -15.76 -16.00
N ASN A 188 -4.39 -16.43 -16.92
CA ASN A 188 -4.14 -17.84 -17.22
C ASN A 188 -2.72 -18.06 -17.75
N ALA A 189 -2.22 -17.18 -18.62
CA ALA A 189 -0.86 -17.27 -19.13
C ALA A 189 0.20 -17.14 -18.00
N ILE A 190 -0.04 -16.27 -17.01
CA ILE A 190 0.82 -16.15 -15.82
C ILE A 190 0.75 -17.41 -14.97
N GLU A 191 -0.45 -17.94 -14.70
CA GLU A 191 -0.63 -19.14 -13.88
C GLU A 191 0.00 -20.38 -14.52
N GLU A 192 -0.10 -20.53 -15.84
CA GLU A 192 0.49 -21.64 -16.60
C GLU A 192 2.00 -21.54 -16.73
N THR A 193 2.52 -20.34 -17.03
CA THR A 193 3.97 -20.17 -17.24
C THR A 193 4.73 -20.13 -15.92
N LEU A 194 4.24 -19.40 -14.93
CA LEU A 194 4.80 -19.33 -13.58
C LEU A 194 4.15 -20.39 -12.66
N ASP A 195 4.13 -21.63 -13.11
CA ASP A 195 3.74 -22.77 -12.27
C ASP A 195 4.91 -23.20 -11.39
N ILE A 196 4.77 -23.01 -10.07
CA ILE A 196 5.82 -23.25 -9.10
C ILE A 196 6.13 -24.75 -8.99
N GLU A 197 5.10 -25.62 -9.04
CA GLU A 197 5.30 -27.07 -8.96
C GLU A 197 6.08 -27.56 -10.20
N LEU A 198 5.73 -27.05 -11.38
CA LEU A 198 6.46 -27.36 -12.62
C LEU A 198 7.89 -26.82 -12.60
N ILE A 199 8.12 -25.64 -12.03
CA ILE A 199 9.45 -25.06 -11.87
C ILE A 199 10.32 -25.93 -10.96
N GLU A 200 9.81 -26.37 -9.81
CA GLU A 200 10.53 -27.27 -8.89
C GLU A 200 10.89 -28.60 -9.55
N GLN A 201 9.98 -29.16 -10.36
CA GLN A 201 10.25 -30.37 -11.14
C GLN A 201 11.35 -30.15 -12.17
N LYS A 202 11.36 -29.01 -12.87
CA LYS A 202 12.41 -28.67 -13.84
C LYS A 202 13.78 -28.50 -13.17
N ILE A 203 13.82 -27.91 -11.97
CA ILE A 203 15.04 -27.75 -11.18
C ILE A 203 15.58 -29.13 -10.77
N THR A 204 14.71 -30.02 -10.28
CA THR A 204 15.08 -31.39 -9.88
C THR A 204 15.69 -32.18 -11.03
N ASN A 205 15.25 -31.90 -12.26
CA ASN A 205 15.74 -32.54 -13.48
C ASN A 205 16.91 -31.78 -14.16
N GLU A 206 17.45 -30.74 -13.52
CA GLU A 206 18.56 -29.90 -14.05
C GLU A 206 18.27 -29.23 -15.42
N ILE A 207 17.00 -29.05 -15.78
CA ILE A 207 16.58 -28.41 -17.05
C ILE A 207 16.05 -26.98 -16.86
N PHE A 208 16.23 -26.41 -15.66
CA PHE A 208 15.69 -25.11 -15.32
C PHE A 208 16.56 -23.97 -15.87
N GLU A 209 16.00 -23.18 -16.79
CA GLU A 209 16.63 -21.97 -17.30
C GLU A 209 15.87 -20.71 -16.85
N PHE A 210 16.46 -19.98 -15.88
CA PHE A 210 15.85 -18.78 -15.30
C PHE A 210 15.56 -17.66 -16.33
N LYS A 211 16.41 -17.52 -17.35
CA LYS A 211 16.34 -16.41 -18.31
C LYS A 211 15.02 -16.38 -19.08
N ASP A 212 14.43 -17.54 -19.37
CA ASP A 212 13.17 -17.63 -20.10
C ASP A 212 11.99 -17.13 -19.26
N TYR A 213 11.99 -17.46 -17.98
CA TYR A 213 11.01 -16.96 -17.02
C TYR A 213 11.13 -15.44 -16.83
N ALA A 214 12.35 -14.92 -16.72
CA ALA A 214 12.58 -13.48 -16.62
C ALA A 214 12.05 -12.72 -17.85
N LYS A 215 12.33 -13.22 -19.06
CA LYS A 215 11.79 -12.64 -20.31
C LYS A 215 10.25 -12.66 -20.33
N PHE A 216 9.65 -13.75 -19.88
CA PHE A 216 8.19 -13.83 -19.75
C PHE A 216 7.67 -12.76 -18.80
N VAL A 217 8.26 -12.62 -17.61
CA VAL A 217 7.91 -11.58 -16.63
C VAL A 217 8.04 -10.18 -17.25
N LEU A 218 9.15 -9.87 -17.93
CA LEU A 218 9.33 -8.59 -18.64
C LEU A 218 8.25 -8.36 -19.69
N SER A 219 7.86 -9.40 -20.43
CA SER A 219 6.79 -9.31 -21.44
C SER A 219 5.43 -9.01 -20.81
N VAL A 220 5.15 -9.55 -19.62
CA VAL A 220 3.93 -9.27 -18.86
C VAL A 220 3.98 -7.83 -18.35
N CYS A 221 5.09 -7.44 -17.72
CA CYS A 221 5.30 -6.07 -17.24
C CYS A 221 5.13 -5.05 -18.37
N GLY A 222 5.71 -5.30 -19.55
CA GLY A 222 5.57 -4.43 -20.72
C GLY A 222 4.12 -4.26 -21.19
N ARG A 223 3.32 -5.34 -21.14
CA ARG A 223 1.88 -5.28 -21.44
C ARG A 223 1.07 -4.50 -20.40
N LEU A 224 1.53 -4.47 -19.14
CA LEU A 224 0.91 -3.74 -18.04
C LEU A 224 1.45 -2.31 -17.88
N CYS A 225 2.46 -1.92 -18.66
CA CYS A 225 3.18 -0.66 -18.47
C CYS A 225 2.57 0.54 -19.20
N CYS A 226 3.20 1.69 -18.94
CA CYS A 226 2.91 3.01 -19.49
C CYS A 226 4.23 3.53 -20.08
N PRO A 227 4.23 4.35 -21.15
CA PRO A 227 5.44 4.73 -21.89
C PRO A 227 6.67 5.10 -21.07
N ALA A 228 6.51 5.75 -19.91
CA ALA A 228 7.62 6.13 -19.04
C ALA A 228 8.39 4.94 -18.41
N ARG A 229 7.77 3.76 -18.26
CA ARG A 229 8.42 2.56 -17.71
C ARG A 229 9.00 1.63 -18.78
N ASP A 230 8.57 1.77 -20.02
CA ASP A 230 8.99 0.87 -21.10
C ASP A 230 10.50 0.99 -21.37
N GLU A 231 11.09 2.18 -21.20
CA GLU A 231 12.54 2.37 -21.27
C GLU A 231 13.31 1.56 -20.21
N MET A 232 12.76 1.42 -19.01
CA MET A 232 13.36 0.61 -17.95
C MET A 232 13.29 -0.88 -18.31
N ILE A 233 12.14 -1.34 -18.82
CA ILE A 233 11.97 -2.73 -19.28
C ILE A 233 12.91 -3.05 -20.44
N SER A 234 13.13 -2.10 -21.36
CA SER A 234 14.11 -2.25 -22.45
C SER A 234 15.51 -2.47 -21.91
N LYS A 235 15.95 -1.66 -20.93
CA LYS A 235 17.27 -1.83 -20.29
C LYS A 235 17.41 -3.18 -19.59
N LEU A 236 16.34 -3.69 -18.98
CA LEU A 236 16.35 -5.01 -18.35
C LEU A 236 16.48 -6.15 -19.37
N ASN A 237 15.88 -6.02 -20.55
CA ASN A 237 16.02 -7.01 -21.63
C ASN A 237 17.46 -7.11 -22.18
N GLU A 238 18.29 -6.08 -22.00
CA GLU A 238 19.69 -6.07 -22.45
C GLU A 238 20.61 -6.85 -21.48
N ILE A 239 20.17 -7.13 -20.25
CA ILE A 239 20.98 -7.81 -19.25
C ILE A 239 21.03 -9.32 -19.54
N THR A 240 22.23 -9.83 -19.83
CA THR A 240 22.44 -11.25 -20.18
C THR A 240 22.69 -12.16 -18.99
N ASP A 241 23.20 -11.61 -17.89
CA ASP A 241 23.57 -12.37 -16.70
C ASP A 241 22.36 -12.58 -15.78
N THR A 242 22.24 -13.77 -15.20
CA THR A 242 21.07 -14.17 -14.40
C THR A 242 20.94 -13.34 -13.12
N ILE A 243 22.00 -13.23 -12.31
CA ILE A 243 21.96 -12.50 -11.04
C ILE A 243 21.69 -11.00 -11.23
N PRO A 244 22.40 -10.28 -12.13
CA PRO A 244 22.09 -8.88 -12.41
C PRO A 244 20.68 -8.69 -12.97
N LEU A 245 20.17 -9.63 -13.77
CA LEU A 245 18.80 -9.56 -14.28
C LEU A 245 17.78 -9.64 -13.15
N ILE A 246 17.89 -10.64 -12.28
CA ILE A 246 16.98 -10.84 -11.14
C ILE A 246 16.99 -9.63 -10.20
N ARG A 247 18.19 -9.06 -9.96
CA ARG A 247 18.35 -7.93 -9.06
C ARG A 247 17.60 -6.67 -9.51
N ASN A 248 17.44 -6.50 -10.81
CA ASN A 248 16.82 -5.32 -11.40
C ASN A 248 15.40 -5.59 -11.95
N LEU A 249 14.92 -6.83 -11.84
CA LEU A 249 13.58 -7.28 -12.25
C LEU A 249 12.49 -6.66 -11.36
#